data_AF-A0A7W5GUB9-F1
#
_entry.id   AF-A0A7W5GUB9-F1
#
_cell.length_a   1.000
_cell.length_b   1.000
_cell.length_c   1.000
_cell.angle_alpha   90.00
_cell.angle_beta   90.00
_cell.angle_gamma   90.00
#
_symmetry.space_group_name_H-M   'P 1'
#
loop_
_entity.id
_entity.type
_entity.pdbx_description
1 polymer ?
#
loop_
_entity_poly.entity_id
_entity_poly.type
_entity_poly.pdbx_seq_one_letter_code
_entity_poly.pdbx_strand_id
1 'polypeptide(L)' 'MKDDQDLSQTPTVRGRGFAGMDPARQRDIAREGGRAAHEKGTAHEFSPAEARAAGLKSRMNRIAREAAQQKEG' A
#
# COMPACT_ATOMS: atom_id res chain seq x y z
N MET A 1 28.95 -28.98 5.02
CA MET A 1 28.79 -27.93 4.00
C MET A 1 27.35 -27.46 4.07
N LYS A 2 27.12 -26.16 3.85
CA LYS A 2 25.98 -25.38 4.36
C LYS A 2 24.64 -25.93 3.85
N ASP A 3 23.73 -26.18 4.77
CA ASP A 3 22.31 -26.34 4.46
C ASP A 3 21.75 -24.95 4.16
N ASP A 4 21.76 -24.60 2.87
CA ASP A 4 21.12 -23.40 2.34
C ASP A 4 19.59 -23.55 2.50
N GLN A 5 19.07 -22.90 3.54
CA GLN A 5 17.64 -22.76 3.82
C GLN A 5 16.92 -22.18 2.59
N ASP A 6 16.20 -23.05 1.88
CA ASP A 6 15.23 -22.69 0.84
C ASP A 6 14.04 -21.94 1.48
N LEU A 7 14.11 -20.61 1.45
CA LEU A 7 13.09 -19.68 1.93
C LEU A 7 11.80 -19.66 1.06
N SER A 8 11.59 -20.61 0.15
CA SER A 8 10.44 -20.59 -0.77
C SER A 8 9.14 -21.20 -0.21
N GLN A 9 9.14 -21.77 1.00
CA GLN A 9 7.93 -22.35 1.61
C GLN A 9 7.28 -21.41 2.63
N THR A 10 6.67 -20.31 2.15
CA THR A 10 5.66 -19.62 2.96
C THR A 10 4.35 -20.40 2.91
N PRO A 11 3.65 -20.61 4.04
CA PRO A 11 2.45 -21.44 4.09
C PRO A 11 1.43 -20.87 3.12
N THR A 12 0.91 -21.74 2.25
CA THR A 12 -0.23 -21.46 1.37
C THR A 12 -1.32 -20.76 2.18
N VAL A 13 -1.42 -19.43 2.01
CA VAL A 13 -2.56 -18.66 2.53
C VAL A 13 -3.79 -19.37 1.97
N ARG A 14 -4.65 -19.89 2.85
CA ARG A 14 -5.83 -20.72 2.52
C ARG A 14 -6.91 -19.92 1.79
N GLY A 15 -6.55 -19.26 0.69
CA GLY A 15 -7.40 -18.43 -0.16
C GLY A 15 -7.44 -18.97 -1.58
N ARG A 16 -8.52 -18.67 -2.30
CA ARG A 16 -8.69 -18.98 -3.73
C ARG A 16 -8.57 -17.67 -4.53
N GLY A 17 -8.25 -17.79 -5.81
CA GLY A 17 -8.13 -16.63 -6.70
C GLY A 17 -6.96 -15.71 -6.32
N PHE A 18 -7.14 -14.41 -6.48
CA PHE A 18 -6.08 -13.41 -6.28
C PHE A 18 -5.42 -13.48 -4.89
N ALA A 19 -6.22 -13.68 -3.83
CA ALA A 19 -5.72 -13.73 -2.46
C ALA A 19 -4.89 -14.97 -2.12
N GLY A 20 -5.04 -16.06 -2.89
CA GLY A 20 -4.26 -17.30 -2.71
C GLY A 20 -3.01 -17.38 -3.59
N MET A 21 -2.74 -16.36 -4.41
CA MET A 21 -1.63 -16.35 -5.34
C MET A 21 -0.32 -15.98 -4.63
N ASP A 22 0.83 -16.27 -5.23
CA ASP A 22 2.13 -15.83 -4.72
C ASP A 22 2.19 -14.29 -4.54
N PRO A 23 2.75 -13.76 -3.44
CA PRO A 23 2.80 -12.33 -3.18
C PRO A 23 3.51 -11.49 -4.25
N ALA A 24 4.55 -12.01 -4.90
CA ALA A 24 5.22 -11.29 -5.98
C ALA A 24 4.28 -11.17 -7.19
N ARG A 25 3.62 -12.27 -7.56
CA ARG A 25 2.66 -12.28 -8.66
C ARG A 25 1.42 -11.41 -8.37
N GLN A 26 0.92 -11.39 -7.14
CA GLN A 26 -0.16 -10.48 -6.73
C GLN A 26 0.24 -9.01 -6.95
N ARG A 27 1.46 -8.63 -6.54
CA ARG A 27 1.98 -7.26 -6.71
C ARG A 27 2.09 -6.88 -8.17
N ASP A 28 2.56 -7.78 -9.03
CA ASP A 28 2.72 -7.48 -10.44
C ASP A 28 1.38 -7.28 -11.15
N ILE A 29 0.40 -8.12 -10.85
CA ILE A 29 -0.98 -7.95 -11.35
C ILE A 29 -1.59 -6.64 -10.83
N ALA A 30 -1.41 -6.32 -9.55
CA ALA A 30 -1.92 -5.06 -8.99
C ALA A 30 -1.27 -3.83 -9.65
N ARG A 31 0.04 -3.87 -9.91
CA ARG A 31 0.77 -2.81 -10.62
C ARG A 31 0.28 -2.66 -12.05
N GLU A 32 0.09 -3.77 -12.77
CA GLU A 32 -0.41 -3.75 -14.14
C GLU A 32 -1.83 -3.20 -14.22
N GLY A 33 -2.73 -3.64 -13.31
CA GLY A 33 -4.08 -3.12 -13.23
C GLY A 33 -4.13 -1.61 -12.94
N GLY A 34 -3.25 -1.12 -12.07
CA GLY A 34 -3.12 0.31 -11.79
C GLY A 34 -2.64 1.12 -13.00
N ARG A 35 -1.63 0.63 -13.72
CA ARG A 35 -1.15 1.27 -14.97
C ARG A 35 -2.24 1.30 -16.04
N ALA A 36 -2.88 0.16 -16.27
CA ALA A 36 -3.95 0.06 -17.27
C ALA A 36 -5.13 1.00 -16.94
N ALA A 37 -5.48 1.17 -15.66
CA ALA A 37 -6.53 2.10 -15.26
C ALA A 37 -6.17 3.57 -15.54
N HIS A 38 -4.90 3.94 -15.33
CA HIS A 38 -4.37 5.26 -15.68
C HIS A 38 -4.35 5.46 -17.20
N GLU A 39 -3.81 4.50 -17.96
CA GLU A 39 -3.77 4.56 -19.43
C GLU A 39 -5.16 4.67 -20.05
N LYS A 40 -6.17 4.00 -19.46
CA LYS A 40 -7.57 4.05 -19.90
C LYS A 40 -8.33 5.30 -19.44
N GLY A 41 -7.73 6.17 -18.62
CA GLY A 41 -8.40 7.35 -18.04
C GLY A 41 -9.52 7.02 -17.05
N THR A 42 -9.58 5.78 -16.56
CA THR A 42 -10.54 5.35 -15.53
C THR A 42 -10.03 5.57 -14.11
N ALA A 43 -8.72 5.82 -13.95
CA ALA A 43 -8.12 6.14 -12.67
C ALA A 43 -8.41 7.60 -12.28
N HIS A 44 -8.45 7.86 -10.97
CA HIS A 44 -8.46 9.23 -10.44
C HIS A 44 -7.09 9.87 -10.65
N GLU A 45 -7.06 11.03 -11.29
CA GLU A 45 -5.85 11.84 -11.42
C GLU A 45 -5.81 12.89 -10.31
N PHE A 46 -4.78 12.82 -9.48
CA PHE A 46 -4.59 13.83 -8.44
C PHE A 46 -4.05 15.12 -9.06
N SER A 47 -4.81 16.19 -8.91
CA SER A 47 -4.28 17.53 -9.20
C SER A 47 -3.20 17.91 -8.17
N PRO A 48 -2.22 18.76 -8.54
CA PRO A 48 -1.25 19.30 -7.59
C PRO A 48 -1.88 20.07 -6.41
N ALA A 49 -3.09 20.60 -6.59
CA ALA A 49 -3.85 21.26 -5.53
C ALA A 49 -4.36 20.24 -4.49
N GLU A 50 -4.95 19.14 -4.95
CA GLU A 50 -5.44 18.07 -4.07
C GLU A 50 -4.31 17.38 -3.30
N ALA A 51 -3.18 17.11 -3.96
CA ALA A 51 -2.01 16.54 -3.29
C ALA A 51 -1.51 17.43 -2.15
N ARG A 52 -1.47 18.76 -2.37
CA ARG A 52 -1.11 19.74 -1.33
C ARG A 52 -2.13 19.78 -0.20
N ALA A 53 -3.43 19.80 -0.52
CA ALA A 53 -4.49 19.80 0.49
C ALA A 53 -4.46 18.54 1.36
N ALA A 54 -4.29 17.37 0.76
CA ALA A 54 -4.15 16.10 1.48
C ALA A 54 -2.89 16.08 2.37
N GLY A 55 -1.77 16.57 1.86
CA GLY A 55 -0.53 16.70 2.63
C GLY A 55 -0.67 17.63 3.83
N LEU A 56 -1.32 18.78 3.65
CA LEU A 56 -1.62 19.72 4.74
C LEU A 56 -2.51 19.06 5.79
N LYS A 57 -3.61 18.41 5.37
CA LYS A 57 -4.51 17.69 6.27
C LYS A 57 -3.78 16.62 7.09
N SER A 58 -2.88 15.87 6.46
CA SER A 58 -2.04 14.88 7.14
C SER A 58 -1.15 15.52 8.21
N ARG A 59 -0.49 16.64 7.90
CA ARG A 59 0.32 17.38 8.89
C ARG A 59 -0.51 17.92 10.05
N MET A 60 -1.69 18.50 9.77
CA MET A 60 -2.57 19.01 10.82
C MET A 60 -3.04 17.88 11.76
N ASN A 61 -3.40 16.72 11.20
CA ASN A 61 -3.76 15.55 12.00
C ASN A 61 -2.61 15.06 12.88
N ARG A 62 -1.37 15.12 12.40
CA ARG A 62 -0.18 14.78 13.20
C ARG A 62 -0.01 15.73 14.38
N ILE A 63 -0.05 17.04 14.12
CA ILE A 63 0.08 18.07 15.16
C ILE A 63 -1.05 17.93 16.19
N ALA A 64 -2.29 17.70 15.74
CA ALA A 64 -3.42 17.50 16.64
C ALA A 64 -3.23 16.28 17.57
N ARG A 65 -2.67 15.18 17.05
CA ARG A 65 -2.36 13.99 17.85
C ARG A 65 -1.24 14.24 18.85
N GLU A 66 -0.20 14.99 18.48
CA GLU A 66 0.91 15.35 19.37
C GLU A 66 0.46 16.30 20.49
N ALA A 67 -0.44 17.24 20.19
CA ALA A 67 -1.02 18.14 21.18
C ALA A 67 -1.96 17.41 22.16
N ALA A 68 -2.67 16.38 21.71
CA ALA A 68 -3.50 15.55 22.59
C ALA A 68 -2.66 14.73 23.56
N GLN A 69 -1.55 14.14 23.09
CA GLN A 69 -0.63 13.36 23.93
C GLN A 69 0.05 14.20 25.03
N GLN A 70 0.28 15.49 24.78
CA GLN A 70 0.88 16.41 25.76
C GLN A 70 -0.10 16.86 26.86
N LYS A 71 -1.41 16.61 26.71
CA LYS A 71 -2.42 16.96 27.73
C LYS A 71 -2.76 15.79 28.67
N GLU A 72 -2.22 14.61 28.42
CA GLU A 72 -2.49 13.38 29.20
C GLU A 72 -1.25 12.86 29.96
N GLY A 73 -0.16 13.64 30.01
CA GLY A 73 1.03 13.37 30.83
C GLY A 73 1.22 14.44 31.90
#